data_AF-A0AAV4VIF0-F1
#
_entry.id   AF-A0AAV4VIF0-F1
#
_cell.length_a   1.000
_cell.length_b   1.000
_cell.length_c   1.000
_cell.angle_alpha   90.00
_cell.angle_beta   90.00
_cell.angle_gamma   90.00
#
_symmetry.space_group_name_H-M   'P 1'
#
loop_
_entity.id
_entity.type
_entity.pdbx_description
1 polymer ?
#
loop_
_entity_poly.entity_id
_entity_poly.type
_entity_poly.pdbx_seq_one_letter_code
_entity_poly.pdbx_strand_id
1 'polypeptide(L)'
;MAEAKTEQIPDSSTLPDHDPTSGHKSKQHSPLRRGLTRMSKWVHAARRSLSSGEDPQMGHGISSPAVRRSDPPKNSTASAGAVFGPSMVELQEEVESLKKLVEEKDKIIADLRHEIQQLKVSCETLRHQINLTHEMLTFILVYFLI
;
A
#
# COMPACT_ATOMS: atom_id res chain seq x y z
N MET A 1 -21.79 -44.59 -1.14
CA MET A 1 -21.18 -45.62 -0.28
C MET A 1 -20.13 -46.35 -1.10
N ALA A 2 -18.88 -46.38 -0.58
CA ALA A 2 -17.78 -47.33 -0.82
C ALA A 2 -17.25 -47.48 -2.29
N GLU A 3 -15.97 -47.55 -2.64
CA GLU A 3 -14.77 -47.99 -1.92
C GLU A 3 -13.50 -47.28 -2.42
N ALA A 4 -12.53 -47.19 -1.50
CA ALA A 4 -11.17 -46.71 -1.68
C ALA A 4 -10.27 -47.79 -2.30
N LYS A 5 -9.20 -47.36 -2.99
CA LYS A 5 -8.03 -48.20 -3.25
C LYS A 5 -6.75 -47.45 -2.86
N THR A 6 -6.00 -48.12 -2.01
CA THR A 6 -4.79 -47.67 -1.31
C THR A 6 -3.62 -48.47 -1.85
N GLU A 7 -2.63 -47.82 -2.46
CA GLU A 7 -1.31 -48.38 -2.80
C GLU A 7 -0.37 -47.18 -2.90
N GLN A 8 0.87 -47.14 -2.41
CA GLN A 8 1.66 -48.01 -1.55
C GLN A 8 2.89 -47.13 -1.23
N ILE A 9 3.26 -47.00 0.04
CA ILE A 9 4.51 -46.35 0.46
C ILE A 9 5.66 -47.34 0.21
N PRO A 10 6.81 -46.86 -0.26
CA PRO A 10 8.05 -47.30 0.38
C PRO A 10 8.84 -46.09 0.88
N ASP A 11 9.07 -46.11 2.19
CA ASP A 11 10.10 -45.35 2.86
C ASP A 11 11.45 -45.68 2.23
N SER A 12 12.20 -44.67 1.82
CA SER A 12 13.64 -44.79 1.69
C SER A 12 14.29 -43.46 2.02
N SER A 13 14.61 -43.32 3.30
CA SER A 13 15.49 -42.30 3.85
C SER A 13 16.84 -42.32 3.13
N THR A 14 17.19 -41.25 2.43
CA THR A 14 18.60 -40.87 2.22
C THR A 14 18.70 -39.36 1.97
N LEU A 15 19.02 -38.62 3.02
CA LEU A 15 19.63 -37.29 2.91
C LEU A 15 21.01 -37.46 2.24
N PRO A 16 21.37 -36.54 1.33
CA PRO A 16 22.48 -35.66 1.70
C PRO A 16 22.19 -34.19 1.37
N ASP A 17 22.78 -33.34 2.21
CA ASP A 17 22.94 -31.90 2.03
C ASP A 17 23.42 -31.54 0.62
N HIS A 18 22.72 -30.60 -0.03
CA HIS A 18 23.33 -29.68 -0.98
C HIS A 18 22.60 -28.33 -0.96
N ASP A 19 23.40 -27.29 -0.72
CA ASP A 19 23.07 -25.87 -0.70
C ASP A 19 22.24 -25.40 -1.93
N PRO A 20 21.37 -24.38 -1.76
CA PRO A 20 20.46 -23.92 -2.79
C PRO A 20 21.16 -22.93 -3.73
N THR A 21 21.67 -23.38 -4.87
CA THR A 21 22.06 -22.47 -5.96
C THR A 21 20.83 -21.89 -6.64
N SER A 22 20.40 -20.73 -6.14
CA SER A 22 19.92 -19.55 -6.87
C SER A 22 19.10 -19.79 -8.14
N GLY A 23 17.92 -20.38 -7.99
CA GLY A 23 16.84 -20.31 -8.99
C GLY A 23 15.88 -19.16 -8.67
N HIS A 24 16.34 -17.90 -8.66
CA HIS A 24 15.46 -16.75 -8.48
C HIS A 24 14.57 -16.55 -9.72
N LYS A 25 13.48 -17.32 -9.79
CA LYS A 25 12.29 -16.95 -10.58
C LYS A 25 11.85 -15.57 -10.08
N SER A 26 12.09 -14.54 -10.88
CA SER A 26 11.64 -13.17 -10.64
C SER A 26 10.11 -13.16 -10.59
N LYS A 27 9.54 -13.34 -9.40
CA LYS A 27 8.11 -13.16 -9.14
C LYS A 27 7.79 -11.72 -9.55
N GLN A 28 6.98 -11.56 -10.59
CA GLN A 28 6.49 -10.27 -11.04
C GLN A 28 5.98 -9.48 -9.83
N HIS A 29 6.68 -8.41 -9.52
CA HIS A 29 6.48 -7.66 -8.30
C HIS A 29 5.29 -6.72 -8.51
N SER A 30 4.08 -7.21 -8.19
CA SER A 30 2.87 -6.39 -8.16
C SER A 30 3.11 -5.12 -7.31
N PRO A 31 2.79 -3.91 -7.83
CA PRO A 31 2.93 -2.65 -7.08
C PRO A 31 2.18 -2.66 -5.74
N LEU A 32 1.09 -3.42 -5.65
CA LEU A 32 0.26 -3.55 -4.45
C LEU A 32 1.00 -4.24 -3.30
N ARG A 33 1.97 -5.12 -3.60
CA ARG A 33 2.79 -5.79 -2.58
C ARG A 33 3.78 -4.86 -1.89
N ARG A 34 4.31 -3.83 -2.59
CA ARG A 34 5.24 -2.84 -2.00
C ARG A 34 4.54 -1.93 -0.99
N GLY A 35 3.27 -1.60 -1.21
CA GLY A 35 2.49 -0.76 -0.30
C GLY A 35 2.24 -1.44 1.05
N LEU A 36 1.84 -2.71 1.04
CA LEU A 36 1.59 -3.48 2.27
C LEU A 36 2.84 -3.64 3.14
N THR A 37 4.04 -3.76 2.54
CA THR A 37 5.28 -3.92 3.32
C THR A 37 5.69 -2.65 4.03
N ARG A 38 5.47 -1.48 3.42
CA ARG A 38 5.77 -0.19 4.07
C ARG A 38 4.84 0.07 5.24
N MET A 39 3.54 -0.15 5.06
CA MET A 39 2.55 0.00 6.13
C MET A 39 2.79 -0.99 7.29
N SER A 40 3.15 -2.24 6.98
CA SER A 40 3.48 -3.25 7.99
C SER A 40 4.71 -2.86 8.84
N LYS A 41 5.73 -2.20 8.24
CA LYS A 41 6.88 -1.68 8.98
C LYS A 41 6.50 -0.57 9.96
N TRP A 42 5.65 0.37 9.54
CA TRP A 42 5.17 1.44 10.42
C TRP A 42 4.29 0.91 11.55
N VAL A 43 3.42 -0.06 11.26
CA VAL A 43 2.58 -0.73 12.26
C VAL A 43 3.43 -1.50 13.28
N HIS A 44 4.49 -2.18 12.84
CA HIS A 44 5.42 -2.85 13.77
C HIS A 44 6.27 -1.86 14.58
N ALA A 45 6.72 -0.76 13.97
CA ALA A 45 7.45 0.29 14.68
C ALA A 45 6.57 0.93 15.77
N ALA A 46 5.32 1.27 15.45
CA ALA A 46 4.37 1.81 16.41
C ALA A 46 4.07 0.81 17.55
N ARG A 47 3.90 -0.48 17.26
CA ARG A 47 3.73 -1.50 18.30
C ARG A 47 4.94 -1.63 19.20
N ARG A 48 6.17 -1.55 18.67
CA ARG A 48 7.38 -1.54 19.52
C ARG A 48 7.46 -0.30 20.38
N SER A 49 7.10 0.87 19.86
CA SER A 49 7.11 2.10 20.66
C SER A 49 6.08 2.07 21.79
N LEU A 50 4.94 1.40 21.59
CA LEU A 50 3.92 1.22 22.62
C LEU A 50 4.23 0.06 23.59
N SER A 51 5.02 -0.93 23.15
CA SER A 51 5.41 -2.09 23.96
C SER A 51 6.75 -1.91 24.69
N SER A 52 7.55 -0.89 24.33
CA SER A 52 8.84 -0.56 24.95
C SER A 52 8.63 0.39 26.13
N GLY A 53 7.80 -0.03 27.09
CA GLY A 53 7.62 0.63 28.39
C GLY A 53 8.42 -0.01 29.52
N GLU A 54 9.23 -1.04 29.25
CA GLU A 54 10.07 -1.71 30.26
C GLU A 54 11.50 -1.89 29.75
N ASP A 55 12.43 -1.48 30.60
CA ASP A 55 13.89 -1.49 30.46
C ASP A 55 14.50 -2.75 29.81
N PRO A 56 15.53 -2.61 28.98
CA PRO A 56 16.53 -3.65 28.81
C PRO A 56 17.75 -3.35 29.70
N GLN A 57 17.62 -3.62 31.00
CA GLN A 57 18.75 -3.80 31.90
C GLN A 57 19.06 -5.30 32.04
N MET A 58 19.93 -5.83 31.19
CA MET A 58 20.74 -7.06 31.32
C MET A 58 21.83 -6.93 30.23
N GLY A 59 23.14 -6.92 30.41
CA GLY A 59 24.05 -7.34 31.49
C GLY A 59 25.34 -7.84 30.79
N HIS A 60 26.51 -7.58 31.40
CA HIS A 60 27.89 -7.94 31.01
C HIS A 60 28.59 -7.03 29.96
N GLY A 61 29.73 -6.40 30.22
CA GLY A 61 30.65 -6.43 31.35
C GLY A 61 32.07 -6.19 30.83
N ILE A 62 32.74 -5.12 31.26
CA ILE A 62 34.19 -5.07 31.54
C ILE A 62 34.51 -3.78 32.31
N SER A 63 34.80 -3.98 33.59
CA SER A 63 35.78 -3.30 34.45
C SER A 63 35.93 -1.77 34.44
N SER A 64 35.64 -1.17 35.59
CA SER A 64 36.18 0.12 36.08
C SER A 64 37.72 0.06 36.26
N PRO A 65 38.39 1.20 36.53
CA PRO A 65 38.49 1.59 37.93
C PRO A 65 38.22 3.07 38.22
N ALA A 66 37.60 3.23 39.39
CA ALA A 66 37.45 4.41 40.23
C ALA A 66 38.49 5.54 40.07
N VAL A 67 37.98 6.76 39.87
CA VAL A 67 38.48 7.97 40.55
C VAL A 67 37.28 8.76 41.06
N ARG A 68 37.17 8.86 42.39
CA ARG A 68 36.24 9.75 43.09
C ARG A 68 36.65 11.21 42.86
N ARG A 69 35.66 12.10 42.65
CA ARG A 69 35.61 13.41 43.31
C ARG A 69 34.20 13.98 43.27
N SER A 70 33.70 14.30 44.45
CA SER A 70 32.36 14.83 44.72
C SER A 70 32.29 16.34 44.45
N ASP A 71 31.09 16.74 44.00
CA ASP A 71 30.33 17.97 44.28
C ASP A 71 30.41 19.24 43.37
N PRO A 72 29.26 19.97 43.24
CA PRO A 72 28.84 20.77 42.07
C PRO A 72 29.00 22.30 42.26
N PRO A 73 28.70 23.17 41.25
CA PRO A 73 27.37 23.83 41.24
C PRO A 73 26.85 24.39 39.88
N LYS A 74 25.52 24.62 39.87
CA LYS A 74 24.72 25.72 39.25
C LYS A 74 24.70 25.99 37.73
N ASN A 75 23.44 26.08 37.27
CA ASN A 75 22.89 26.78 36.09
C ASN A 75 23.39 26.28 34.73
N SER A 76 22.50 25.82 33.85
CA SER A 76 21.70 26.69 33.01
C SER A 76 20.54 25.88 32.41
N THR A 77 19.35 26.43 32.52
CA THR A 77 18.28 26.40 31.52
C THR A 77 18.46 25.40 30.37
N ALA A 78 18.08 24.15 30.61
CA ALA A 78 17.77 23.18 29.57
C ALA A 78 16.44 22.52 29.93
N SER A 79 15.39 23.33 29.96
CA SER A 79 14.07 22.76 29.67
C SER A 79 14.16 22.31 28.22
N ALA A 80 14.43 21.01 28.08
CA ALA A 80 14.40 20.27 26.84
C ALA A 80 13.30 20.83 25.96
N GLY A 81 13.68 21.18 24.72
CA GLY A 81 12.76 21.61 23.69
C GLY A 81 11.60 20.64 23.66
N ALA A 82 10.46 21.11 24.17
CA ALA A 82 9.21 20.46 23.93
C ALA A 82 8.91 20.73 22.46
N VAL A 83 9.46 19.87 21.60
CA VAL A 83 8.87 19.56 20.31
C VAL A 83 7.54 18.90 20.65
N PHE A 84 6.59 19.72 21.09
CA PHE A 84 5.19 19.33 21.12
C PHE A 84 4.87 19.06 19.66
N GLY A 85 4.63 17.79 19.34
CA GLY A 85 3.98 17.43 18.08
C GLY A 85 2.68 18.23 17.95
N PRO A 86 2.11 18.29 16.73
CA PRO A 86 0.88 19.03 16.49
C PRO A 86 -0.13 18.73 17.59
N SER A 87 -0.68 19.79 18.18
CA SER A 87 -1.64 19.61 19.26
C SER A 87 -2.82 18.80 18.75
N MET A 88 -3.51 18.08 19.64
CA MET A 88 -4.70 17.29 19.25
C MET A 88 -5.72 18.15 18.47
N VAL A 89 -5.79 19.45 18.80
CA VAL A 89 -6.66 20.43 18.12
C VAL A 89 -6.20 20.67 16.68
N GLU A 90 -4.92 20.93 16.45
CA GLU A 90 -4.35 21.13 15.11
C GLU A 90 -4.53 19.87 14.24
N LEU A 91 -4.33 18.69 14.82
CA LEU A 91 -4.54 17.42 14.12
C LEU A 91 -6.00 17.23 13.71
N GLN A 92 -6.93 17.65 14.57
CA GLN A 92 -8.36 17.52 14.31
C GLN A 92 -8.82 18.51 13.22
N GLU A 93 -8.29 19.73 13.21
CA GLU A 93 -8.51 20.70 12.13
C GLU A 93 -7.97 20.19 10.79
N GLU A 94 -6.78 19.57 10.78
CA GLU A 94 -6.20 19.00 9.57
C GLU A 94 -7.05 17.84 9.04
N VAL A 95 -7.56 16.97 9.91
CA VAL A 95 -8.47 15.87 9.54
C VAL A 95 -9.77 16.40 8.96
N GLU A 96 -10.37 17.44 9.53
CA GLU A 96 -11.58 18.05 8.99
C GLU A 96 -11.34 18.69 7.61
N SER A 97 -10.20 19.36 7.45
CA SER A 97 -9.78 19.94 6.17
C SER A 97 -9.60 18.85 5.10
N LEU A 98 -8.88 17.78 5.44
CA LEU A 98 -8.70 16.61 4.57
C LEU A 98 -10.02 15.96 4.20
N LYS A 99 -10.95 15.83 5.14
CA LYS A 99 -12.28 15.27 4.88
C LYS A 99 -13.05 16.11 3.85
N LYS A 100 -13.06 17.44 4.03
CA LYS A 100 -13.70 18.36 3.06
C LYS A 100 -13.05 18.27 1.69
N LEU A 101 -11.72 18.19 1.64
CA LEU A 101 -10.98 18.05 0.40
C LEU A 101 -11.33 16.73 -0.31
N VAL A 102 -11.43 15.62 0.42
CA VAL A 102 -11.85 14.33 -0.14
C VAL A 102 -13.27 14.42 -0.71
N GLU A 103 -14.22 15.00 0.02
CA GLU A 103 -15.59 15.19 -0.45
C GLU A 103 -15.66 16.03 -1.73
N GLU A 104 -14.86 17.10 -1.82
CA GLU A 104 -14.76 17.91 -3.04
C GLU A 104 -14.20 17.10 -4.22
N LYS A 105 -13.14 16.32 -3.99
CA LYS A 105 -12.54 15.48 -5.04
C LYS A 105 -13.48 14.36 -5.47
N ASP A 106 -14.23 13.76 -4.55
CA ASP A 106 -15.24 12.76 -4.87
C ASP A 106 -16.36 13.34 -5.74
N LYS A 107 -16.79 14.58 -5.46
CA LYS A 107 -17.74 15.30 -6.31
C LYS A 107 -17.18 15.50 -7.72
N ILE A 108 -15.95 16.01 -7.84
CA ILE A 108 -15.30 16.21 -9.15
C ILE A 108 -15.20 14.87 -9.91
N ILE A 109 -14.86 13.78 -9.22
CA ILE A 109 -14.80 12.44 -9.83
C ILE A 109 -16.19 12.01 -10.33
N ALA A 110 -17.25 12.26 -9.56
CA ALA A 110 -18.62 11.94 -9.95
C ALA A 110 -19.05 12.73 -11.20
N ASP A 111 -18.77 14.03 -11.22
CA ASP A 111 -19.09 14.91 -12.36
C ASP A 111 -18.34 14.46 -13.63
N LEU A 112 -17.03 14.20 -13.53
CA LEU A 112 -16.23 13.70 -14.66
C LEU A 112 -16.72 12.34 -15.17
N ARG A 113 -17.13 11.44 -14.28
CA ARG A 113 -17.73 10.15 -14.69
C ARG A 113 -19.00 10.35 -15.48
N HIS A 114 -19.83 11.31 -15.08
CA HIS A 114 -21.06 11.65 -15.78
C HIS A 114 -20.76 12.22 -17.18
N GLU A 115 -19.82 13.16 -17.29
CA GLU A 115 -19.40 13.71 -18.59
C GLU A 115 -18.88 12.62 -19.54
N ILE A 116 -18.06 11.70 -19.03
CA ILE A 116 -17.56 10.56 -19.84
C ILE A 116 -18.73 9.70 -20.35
N GLN A 117 -19.74 9.44 -19.52
CA GLN A 117 -20.91 8.67 -19.94
C GLN A 117 -21.70 9.40 -21.04
N GLN A 118 -21.93 10.71 -20.90
CA GLN A 118 -22.60 11.51 -21.92
C GLN A 118 -21.82 11.50 -23.24
N LEU A 119 -20.50 11.69 -23.16
CA LEU A 119 -19.63 11.70 -24.33
C LEU A 119 -19.64 10.35 -25.05
N LYS A 120 -19.64 9.24 -24.30
CA LYS A 120 -19.73 7.89 -24.85
C LYS A 120 -21.04 7.70 -25.63
N VAL A 121 -22.17 8.11 -25.07
CA VAL A 121 -23.48 8.05 -25.74
C VAL A 121 -23.49 8.89 -27.01
N SER A 122 -22.89 10.09 -26.96
CA SER A 122 -22.75 10.96 -28.13
C SER A 122 -21.93 10.30 -29.25
N CYS A 123 -20.78 9.70 -28.91
CA CYS A 123 -19.95 8.98 -29.87
C CYS A 123 -20.68 7.76 -30.49
N GLU A 124 -21.41 6.99 -29.68
CA GLU A 124 -22.19 5.85 -30.18
C GLU A 124 -23.30 6.29 -31.14
N THR A 125 -23.99 7.39 -30.80
CA THR A 125 -25.02 7.98 -31.65
C THR A 125 -24.45 8.46 -32.98
N LEU A 126 -23.31 9.17 -32.95
CA LEU A 126 -22.65 9.67 -34.15
C LEU A 126 -22.16 8.51 -35.04
N ARG A 127 -21.59 7.47 -34.45
CA ARG A 127 -21.18 6.25 -35.17
C ARG A 127 -22.39 5.61 -35.88
N HIS A 128 -23.53 5.53 -35.20
CA HIS A 128 -24.74 4.98 -35.79
C HIS A 128 -25.24 5.81 -36.97
N GLN A 129 -25.23 7.15 -36.87
CA GLN A 129 -25.59 8.03 -37.99
C GLN A 129 -24.66 7.87 -39.20
N ILE A 130 -23.35 7.78 -38.98
CA ILE A 130 -22.37 7.56 -40.06
C ILE A 130 -22.67 6.24 -40.76
N ASN A 131 -22.91 5.17 -39.99
CA ASN A 131 -23.21 3.87 -40.56
C ASN A 131 -24.50 3.90 -41.39
N LEU A 132 -25.57 4.50 -40.86
CA LEU A 132 -26.84 4.65 -41.58
C LEU A 132 -26.65 5.44 -42.90
N THR A 133 -25.87 6.52 -42.85
CA THR A 133 -25.58 7.34 -44.03
C THR A 133 -24.80 6.55 -45.07
N HIS A 134 -23.82 5.76 -44.64
CA HIS A 134 -23.03 4.88 -45.51
C HIS A 134 -23.90 3.82 -46.20
N GLU A 135 -24.77 3.14 -45.43
CA GLU A 135 -25.72 2.18 -45.97
C GLU A 135 -26.64 2.83 -47.00
N MET A 136 -27.25 3.97 -46.67
CA MET A 136 -28.14 4.70 -47.58
C MET A 136 -27.43 5.10 -48.88
N LEU A 137 -26.20 5.61 -48.79
CA LEU A 137 -25.42 5.99 -49.96
C LEU A 137 -25.07 4.78 -50.83
N THR A 138 -24.74 3.65 -50.20
CA THR A 138 -24.49 2.38 -50.88
C THR A 138 -25.74 1.90 -51.63
N PHE A 139 -26.91 1.92 -50.97
CA PHE A 139 -28.19 1.57 -51.62
C PHE A 139 -28.49 2.46 -52.83
N ILE A 140 -28.29 3.77 -52.69
CA ILE A 140 -28.49 4.73 -53.78
C ILE A 140 -27.56 4.43 -54.95
N LEU A 141 -26.26 4.26 -54.69
CA LEU A 141 -25.28 3.98 -55.74
C LEU A 141 -25.59 2.66 -56.48
N VAL A 142 -25.93 1.60 -55.75
CA VAL A 142 -26.32 0.31 -56.36
C VAL A 142 -27.57 0.48 -57.22
N TYR A 143 -28.59 1.20 -56.74
CA TYR A 143 -29.83 1.44 -57.47
C TYR A 143 -29.60 2.20 -58.79
N PHE A 144 -28.68 3.17 -58.82
CA PHE A 144 -28.38 3.94 -60.03
C PHE A 144 -27.42 3.23 -61.01
N LEU A 145 -26.70 2.20 -60.57
CA LEU A 145 -25.79 1.42 -61.43
C LEU A 145 -26.47 0.23 -62.13
N ILE A 146 -27.66 -0.16 -61.71
CA ILE A 146 -28.48 -1.23 -62.31
C ILE A 146 -29.46 -0.61 -63.32
#